data_AF-A0A958D4C3-F1
#
_entry.id   AF-A0A958D4C3-F1
#
_cell.length_a   1.000
_cell.length_b   1.000
_cell.length_c   1.000
_cell.angle_alpha   90.00
_cell.angle_beta   90.00
_cell.angle_gamma   90.00
#
_symmetry.space_group_name_H-M   'P 1'
#
loop_
_entity.id
_entity.type
_entity.pdbx_description
1 polymer ?
#
loop_
_entity_poly.entity_id
_entity_poly.type
_entity_poly.pdbx_seq_one_letter_code
_entity_poly.pdbx_strand_id
1 'polypeptide(L)'
;WLETIFDSWLTMALASGAIRMPNGSPLPMAKREKFAAHAWQFRGWQSNDPLKDVQAFREELDLHVNSRTRYTAERGREFDDVAREIALEAQTVPTPAPAATLTPDPGAADQ
;
A
#
# COMPACT_ATOMS: atom_id res chain seq x y z
N TRP A 1 4.32 4.86 -23.67
CA TRP A 1 5.79 5.01 -23.60
C TRP A 1 6.42 4.02 -22.64
N LEU A 2 6.03 4.00 -21.36
CA LEU A 2 6.56 3.03 -20.38
C LEU A 2 6.28 1.57 -20.75
N GLU A 3 5.10 1.30 -21.31
CA GLU A 3 4.70 -0.04 -21.75
C GLU A 3 5.65 -0.63 -22.81
N THR A 4 6.04 0.17 -23.81
CA THR A 4 6.99 -0.26 -24.85
C THR A 4 8.40 -0.52 -24.28
N ILE A 5 8.81 0.26 -23.29
CA ILE A 5 10.10 0.09 -22.61
C ILE A 5 10.09 -1.19 -21.79
N PHE A 6 9.03 -1.42 -21.02
CA PHE A 6 8.87 -2.63 -20.24
C PHE A 6 8.83 -3.89 -21.12
N ASP A 7 8.11 -3.82 -22.24
CA ASP A 7 8.02 -4.93 -23.19
C ASP A 7 9.39 -5.31 -23.80
N SER A 8 10.15 -4.29 -24.22
CA SER A 8 11.50 -4.47 -24.75
C SER A 8 12.46 -5.02 -23.69
N TRP A 9 12.41 -4.46 -22.47
CA TRP A 9 13.21 -4.92 -21.34
C TRP A 9 12.88 -6.35 -20.95
N LEU A 10 11.59 -6.69 -20.83
CA LEU A 10 11.12 -8.03 -20.45
C LEU A 10 11.62 -9.08 -21.44
N THR A 11 11.56 -8.77 -22.74
CA THR A 11 12.05 -9.66 -23.80
C THR A 11 13.55 -9.92 -23.67
N MET A 12 14.36 -8.87 -23.43
CA MET A 12 15.80 -9.02 -23.21
C MET A 12 16.14 -9.75 -21.89
N ALA A 13 15.41 -9.46 -20.82
CA ALA A 13 15.60 -10.06 -19.50
C ALA A 13 15.28 -11.55 -19.48
N LEU A 14 14.24 -11.98 -20.22
CA LEU A 14 13.90 -13.39 -20.41
C LEU A 14 14.93 -14.09 -21.30
N ALA A 15 15.40 -13.45 -22.38
CA ALA A 15 16.39 -14.02 -23.29
C ALA A 15 17.76 -14.23 -22.63
N SER A 16 18.16 -13.30 -21.76
CA SER A 16 19.40 -13.38 -20.99
C SER A 16 19.33 -14.31 -19.77
N GLY A 17 18.14 -14.81 -19.41
CA GLY A 17 17.94 -15.61 -18.21
C GLY A 17 18.22 -14.84 -16.91
N ALA A 18 18.09 -13.50 -16.93
CA ALA A 18 18.32 -12.64 -15.77
C ALA A 18 17.25 -12.80 -14.68
N ILE A 19 16.02 -13.12 -15.08
CA ILE A 19 14.89 -13.35 -14.16
C ILE A 19 14.86 -14.83 -13.78
N ARG A 20 15.13 -15.11 -12.49
CA ARG A 20 15.18 -16.47 -11.94
C ARG A 20 14.02 -16.71 -11.00
N MET A 21 13.48 -17.91 -11.04
CA MET A 21 12.50 -18.37 -10.06
C MET A 21 13.21 -18.73 -8.74
N PRO A 22 12.49 -18.83 -7.59
CA PRO A 22 13.08 -19.21 -6.30
C PRO A 22 13.83 -20.55 -6.32
N ASN A 23 13.52 -21.42 -7.28
CA ASN A 23 14.18 -22.69 -7.52
C ASN A 23 15.47 -22.59 -8.38
N GLY A 24 15.90 -21.38 -8.75
CA GLY A 24 17.11 -21.11 -9.53
C GLY A 24 16.98 -21.26 -11.05
N SER A 25 15.87 -21.80 -11.55
CA SER A 25 15.63 -21.95 -13.00
C SER A 25 15.23 -20.63 -13.66
N PRO A 26 15.63 -20.40 -14.93
CA PRO A 26 15.28 -19.18 -15.65
C PRO A 26 13.79 -19.15 -15.98
N LEU A 27 13.21 -17.96 -15.96
CA LEU A 27 11.79 -17.77 -16.25
C LEU A 27 11.48 -18.11 -17.73
N PRO A 28 10.50 -18.97 -18.05
CA PRO A 28 10.28 -19.43 -19.43
C PRO A 28 9.80 -18.33 -20.37
N MET A 29 10.49 -18.15 -21.50
CA MET A 29 10.09 -17.24 -22.58
C MET A 29 8.71 -17.57 -23.14
N ALA A 30 8.36 -18.87 -23.22
CA ALA A 30 7.07 -19.34 -23.75
C ALA A 30 5.85 -18.81 -22.95
N LYS A 31 6.06 -18.32 -21.72
CA LYS A 31 5.00 -17.75 -20.87
C LYS A 31 5.07 -16.22 -20.78
N ARG A 32 5.77 -15.55 -21.71
CA ARG A 32 5.94 -14.09 -21.74
C ARG A 32 4.62 -13.33 -21.57
N GLU A 33 3.56 -13.72 -22.28
CA GLU A 33 2.26 -13.05 -22.19
C GLU A 33 1.70 -12.99 -20.76
N LYS A 34 1.95 -14.03 -19.95
CA LYS A 34 1.54 -14.05 -18.55
C LYS A 34 2.29 -13.00 -17.71
N PHE A 35 3.55 -12.75 -18.04
CA PHE A 35 4.41 -11.81 -17.31
C PHE A 35 4.37 -10.39 -17.90
N ALA A 36 3.75 -10.23 -19.08
CA ALA A 36 3.52 -8.93 -19.69
C ALA A 36 2.41 -8.15 -18.98
N ALA A 37 1.52 -8.81 -18.23
CA ALA A 37 0.52 -8.14 -17.41
C ALA A 37 1.22 -7.39 -16.26
N HIS A 38 1.16 -6.07 -16.29
CA HIS A 38 1.78 -5.19 -15.30
C HIS A 38 0.91 -3.98 -15.03
N ALA A 39 1.03 -3.42 -13.83
CA ALA A 39 0.41 -2.16 -13.45
C ALA A 39 1.49 -1.24 -12.89
N TRP A 40 1.45 0.04 -13.29
CA TRP A 40 2.36 1.05 -12.77
C TRP A 40 1.72 1.76 -11.59
N GLN A 41 2.31 1.63 -10.42
CA GLN A 41 1.93 2.40 -9.24
C GLN A 41 2.98 3.49 -9.01
N PHE A 42 2.65 4.73 -9.39
CA PHE A 42 3.51 5.87 -9.10
C PHE A 42 3.18 6.42 -7.71
N ARG A 43 4.18 7.01 -7.06
CA ARG A 43 3.94 7.79 -5.85
C ARG A 43 3.14 9.05 -6.21
N GLY A 44 1.93 9.17 -5.68
CA GLY A 44 1.14 10.39 -5.78
C GLY A 44 1.74 11.56 -4.99
N TRP A 45 1.28 12.77 -5.33
CA TRP A 45 1.60 13.96 -4.55
C TRP A 45 0.78 13.96 -3.26
N GLN A 46 1.40 14.34 -2.13
CA GLN A 46 0.66 14.50 -0.88
C GLN A 46 -0.09 15.83 -0.91
N SER A 47 -1.37 15.81 -0.52
CA SER A 47 -2.13 17.05 -0.35
C SER A 47 -1.47 17.96 0.68
N ASN A 48 -1.74 19.26 0.55
CA ASN A 48 -1.22 20.29 1.45
C ASN A 48 -1.81 20.18 2.87
N ASP A 49 -2.94 19.49 3.03
CA ASP A 49 -3.60 19.26 4.32
C ASP A 49 -3.88 17.76 4.50
N PRO A 50 -2.91 17.00 5.05
CA PRO A 50 -3.05 15.54 5.16
C PRO A 50 -4.16 15.11 6.13
N LEU A 51 -4.59 15.99 7.05
CA LEU A 51 -5.65 15.66 7.99
C LEU A 51 -7.01 15.61 7.28
N LYS A 52 -7.29 16.58 6.41
CA LYS A 52 -8.52 16.61 5.62
C LYS A 52 -8.61 15.45 4.64
N ASP A 53 -7.50 15.07 4.01
CA ASP A 53 -7.46 13.90 3.11
C ASP A 53 -7.85 12.61 3.83
N VAL A 54 -7.37 12.40 5.07
CA VAL A 54 -7.71 11.20 5.85
C VAL A 54 -9.18 11.22 6.27
N GLN A 55 -9.72 12.39 6.62
CA GLN A 55 -11.14 12.54 6.95
C GLN A 55 -12.03 12.27 5.74
N ALA A 56 -11.70 12.85 4.58
CA ALA A 56 -12.39 12.60 3.32
C ALA A 56 -12.36 11.11 2.96
N PHE A 57 -11.20 10.45 3.09
CA PHE A 57 -11.09 9.02 2.85
C PHE A 57 -11.96 8.18 3.79
N ARG A 58 -12.06 8.57 5.07
CA ARG A 58 -12.93 7.88 6.04
C ARG A 58 -14.41 7.99 5.61
N GLU A 59 -14.85 9.18 5.22
CA GLU A 59 -16.20 9.41 4.71
C GLU A 59 -16.46 8.61 3.42
N GLU A 60 -15.50 8.58 2.49
CA GLU A 60 -15.60 7.80 1.26
C GLU A 60 -15.68 6.28 1.51
N LEU A 61 -14.97 5.78 2.51
CA LEU A 61 -15.03 4.38 2.92
C LEU A 61 -16.40 4.05 3.54
N ASP A 62 -16.93 4.94 4.39
CA ASP A 62 -18.26 4.79 4.99
C ASP A 62 -19.36 4.83 3.92
N LEU A 63 -19.21 5.69 2.91
CA LEU A 63 -20.09 5.77 1.73
C LEU A 63 -19.89 4.63 0.72
N HIS A 64 -18.92 3.74 0.93
CA HIS A 64 -18.56 2.64 0.03
C HIS A 64 -18.20 3.09 -1.40
N VAL A 65 -17.72 4.32 -1.56
CA VAL A 65 -17.31 4.87 -2.87
C VAL A 65 -15.81 4.69 -3.13
N ASN A 66 -15.03 4.41 -2.09
CA ASN A 66 -13.59 4.16 -2.20
C ASN A 66 -13.16 2.92 -1.38
N SER A 67 -11.96 2.42 -1.66
CA SER A 67 -11.38 1.24 -1.00
C SER A 67 -10.00 1.53 -0.43
N ARG A 68 -9.62 0.78 0.61
CA ARG A 68 -8.30 0.85 1.23
C ARG A 68 -7.19 0.54 0.22
N THR A 69 -7.42 -0.42 -0.67
CA THR A 69 -6.47 -0.76 -1.73
C THR A 69 -6.19 0.42 -2.64
N ARG A 70 -7.23 1.14 -3.07
CA ARG A 70 -7.08 2.31 -3.93
C ARG A 70 -6.37 3.46 -3.23
N TYR A 71 -6.73 3.72 -1.98
CA TYR A 71 -6.10 4.75 -1.14
C TYR A 71 -4.60 4.51 -0.91
N THR A 72 -4.20 3.25 -0.72
CA THR A 72 -2.79 2.86 -0.56
C THR A 72 -2.03 2.93 -1.90
N ALA A 73 -2.67 2.51 -3.00
CA ALA A 73 -2.09 2.59 -4.34
C ALA A 73 -1.83 4.04 -4.79
N GLU A 74 -2.72 4.99 -4.47
CA GLU A 74 -2.53 6.43 -4.74
C GLU A 74 -1.29 7.00 -4.03
N ARG A 75 -0.89 6.40 -2.92
CA ARG A 75 0.33 6.76 -2.18
C ARG A 75 1.58 6.01 -2.68
N GLY A 76 1.45 5.20 -3.74
CA GLY A 76 2.52 4.39 -4.29
C GLY A 76 2.93 3.25 -3.37
N ARG A 77 1.98 2.68 -2.62
CA ARG A 77 2.20 1.55 -1.71
C ARG A 77 1.27 0.41 -2.11
N GLU A 78 1.72 -0.82 -1.89
CA GLU A 78 0.87 -2.00 -2.06
C GLU A 78 0.09 -2.28 -0.77
N PHE A 79 -1.19 -2.64 -0.89
CA PHE A 79 -2.06 -2.85 0.26
C PHE A 79 -1.61 -4.03 1.12
N ASP A 80 -1.23 -5.14 0.48
CA ASP A 80 -0.79 -6.35 1.19
C ASP A 80 0.49 -6.10 2.00
N ASP A 81 1.38 -5.23 1.51
CA ASP A 81 2.57 -4.81 2.25
C ASP A 81 2.21 -4.03 3.50
N VAL A 82 1.33 -3.04 3.37
CA VAL A 82 0.86 -2.22 4.50
C VAL A 82 0.10 -3.07 5.52
N ALA A 83 -0.75 -4.00 5.08
CA ALA A 83 -1.49 -4.87 5.96
C ALA A 83 -0.55 -5.80 6.77
N ARG A 84 0.49 -6.33 6.12
CA ARG A 84 1.51 -7.16 6.76
C ARG A 84 2.34 -6.37 7.78
N GLU A 85 2.69 -5.13 7.44
CA GLU A 85 3.41 -4.20 8.33
C GLU A 85 2.58 -3.94 9.60
N ILE A 86 1.32 -3.56 9.46
CA ILE A 86 0.39 -3.34 10.59
C ILE A 86 0.24 -4.60 11.45
N ALA A 87 0.12 -5.78 10.82
CA ALA A 87 0.01 -7.04 11.55
C ALA A 87 1.29 -7.38 12.33
N LEU A 88 2.47 -7.08 11.77
CA LEU A 88 3.75 -7.27 12.46
C LEU A 88 3.93 -6.28 13.62
N GLU A 89 3.53 -5.02 13.41
CA GLU A 89 3.53 -3.99 14.44
C GLU A 89 2.63 -4.37 15.62
N ALA A 90 1.41 -4.85 15.35
CA ALA A 90 0.48 -5.29 16.39
C ALA A 90 1.00 -6.47 17.24
N GLN A 91 1.88 -7.31 16.68
CA GLN A 91 2.52 -8.41 17.41
C GLN A 91 3.72 -7.95 18.24
N THR A 92 4.40 -6.89 17.81
CA THR A 92 5.66 -6.42 18.42
C THR A 92 5.42 -5.34 19.47
N VAL A 93 4.43 -4.47 19.23
CA VAL A 93 4.03 -3.41 20.14
C VAL A 93 2.88 -3.94 20.99
N PRO A 94 3.05 -4.18 22.31
CA PRO A 94 1.91 -4.45 23.17
C PRO A 94 0.98 -3.24 23.06
N THR A 95 -0.24 -3.47 22.59
CA THR A 95 -1.27 -2.44 22.44
C THR A 95 -1.33 -1.64 23.74
N PRO A 96 -1.01 -0.33 23.76
CA PRO A 96 -1.36 0.46 24.91
C PRO A 96 -2.89 0.38 25.02
N ALA A 97 -3.37 -0.08 26.17
CA ALA A 97 -4.79 -0.15 26.48
C ALA A 97 -5.47 1.16 26.02
N PRO A 98 -6.69 1.10 25.45
CA PRO A 98 -7.38 2.28 24.93
C PRO A 98 -7.29 3.37 26.00
N ALA A 99 -6.73 4.52 25.62
CA ALA A 99 -6.47 5.64 26.52
C ALA A 99 -7.71 5.82 27.38
N ALA A 100 -7.55 5.54 28.68
CA ALA A 100 -8.59 5.75 29.67
C ALA A 100 -9.16 7.14 29.41
N THR A 101 -10.46 7.18 29.16
CA THR A 101 -11.20 8.43 29.01
C THR A 101 -10.79 9.29 30.19
N LEU A 102 -10.02 10.35 29.94
CA LEU A 102 -9.82 11.40 30.92
C LEU A 102 -11.19 12.07 31.02
N THR A 103 -12.06 11.48 31.84
CA THR A 103 -13.24 12.17 32.34
C THR A 103 -12.71 13.45 32.95
N PRO A 104 -13.06 14.64 32.41
CA PRO A 104 -12.72 15.86 33.10
C PRO A 104 -13.37 15.79 34.48
N ASP A 105 -12.53 15.90 35.51
CA ASP A 105 -12.96 15.92 36.91
C ASP A 105 -14.04 17.01 37.07
N PRO A 106 -15.29 16.68 37.46
CA PRO A 106 -16.30 17.67 37.74
C PRO A 106 -16.02 18.26 39.13
N GLY A 107 -14.95 19.04 39.25
CA GLY A 107 -14.44 19.51 40.55
C GLY A 107 -13.66 20.83 40.52
N ALA A 108 -13.60 21.53 39.39
CA ALA A 108 -12.97 22.86 39.30
C ALA A 108 -13.99 23.97 39.01
N ALA A 109 -15.05 24.01 39.84
CA ALA A 109 -15.97 25.14 39.93
C ALA A 109 -16.33 25.36 41.40
N ASP A 110 -15.37 25.89 42.16
CA ASP A 110 -15.54 26.82 43.29
C ASP A 110 -14.23 26.81 44.10
N GLN A 111 -13.38 27.82 43.89
CA GLN A 111 -12.75 28.68 44.90
C GLN A 111 -12.13 29.90 44.21
#